data_AF-A0A3D9HMV6-F1
#
_entry.id   AF-A0A3D9HMV6-F1
#
_cell.length_a   1.000
_cell.length_b   1.000
_cell.length_c   1.000
_cell.angle_alpha   90.00
_cell.angle_beta   90.00
_cell.angle_gamma   90.00
#
_symmetry.space_group_name_H-M   'P 1'
#
loop_
_entity.id
_entity.type
_entity.pdbx_description
1 polymer ?
#
loop_
_entity_poly.entity_id
_entity_poly.type
_entity_poly.pdbx_seq_one_letter_code
_entity_poly.pdbx_strand_id
1 'polypeptide(L)'
;MIKKLAITAFAGLSALGFTAISAAEDIIDYGNQCAAAIAQIPAFNCLDGEIIPITVGGKTPDSYFPGMDCDRPSLLPLGPESDGQCVPFSRALLISDDNAQITALCRQKKIRTADSPYFDEIDIIAHDVVTGSTCWFQAEAKDANGFDATRVPPPNEVSPPPGHVSARAFWNSPEKTASADCGDCHDSDPFMYSPFIGQVWHQVPTDPFGWYANDIGEAFRKWAKPKSITTRGNTCIGCHRIGSEFTCRQGILESAGVIHPQNGDDWALDYPGSHWMPAGNFHSKEAWDTIYKKSVSDLASCCSNPDQPSCQLMPITGRP
;
A
#
# COMPACT_ATOMS: atom_id res chain seq x y z
N MET A 1 39.46 55.47 -52.96
CA MET A 1 38.68 56.02 -51.83
C MET A 1 38.30 54.89 -50.89
N ILE A 2 38.59 55.11 -49.61
CA ILE A 2 38.63 54.17 -48.48
C ILE A 2 37.29 53.46 -48.24
N LYS A 3 37.28 52.14 -47.99
CA LYS A 3 36.25 51.49 -47.15
C LYS A 3 36.80 50.26 -46.38
N LYS A 4 37.23 50.58 -45.16
CA LYS A 4 37.24 49.87 -43.87
C LYS A 4 37.15 48.33 -43.85
N LEU A 5 38.21 47.74 -43.29
CA LEU A 5 38.26 46.44 -42.59
C LEU A 5 37.19 46.40 -41.47
N ALA A 6 36.40 45.33 -41.42
CA ALA A 6 35.56 44.99 -40.28
C ALA A 6 36.18 43.78 -39.57
N ILE A 7 36.64 43.99 -38.34
CA ILE A 7 37.09 42.95 -37.41
C ILE A 7 35.84 42.45 -36.67
N THR A 8 35.44 41.21 -36.90
CA THR A 8 34.36 40.55 -36.17
C THR A 8 34.94 39.95 -34.88
N ALA A 9 34.61 40.56 -33.74
CA ALA A 9 34.89 40.00 -32.43
C ALA A 9 33.88 38.88 -32.12
N PHE A 10 34.37 37.66 -31.91
CA PHE A 10 33.59 36.55 -31.37
C PHE A 10 33.43 36.77 -29.86
N ALA A 11 32.27 37.28 -29.45
CA ALA A 11 31.86 37.27 -28.04
C ALA A 11 31.19 35.91 -27.75
N GLY A 12 31.97 34.97 -27.23
CA GLY A 12 31.44 33.78 -26.59
C GLY A 12 30.87 34.16 -25.23
N LEU A 13 29.54 34.31 -25.13
CA LEU A 13 28.86 34.36 -23.85
C LEU A 13 28.30 32.96 -23.57
N SER A 14 28.94 32.30 -22.61
CA SER A 14 28.52 31.03 -22.04
C SER A 14 27.10 31.13 -21.50
N ALA A 15 26.18 30.32 -22.06
CA ALA A 15 24.89 30.09 -21.46
C ALA A 15 25.10 29.29 -20.16
N LEU A 16 25.08 29.98 -19.03
CA LEU A 16 24.89 29.37 -17.72
C LEU A 16 23.47 28.77 -17.72
N GLY A 17 23.38 27.48 -18.00
CA GLY A 17 22.15 26.72 -17.84
C GLY A 17 21.77 26.72 -16.36
N PHE A 18 20.78 27.52 -16.01
CA PHE A 18 20.05 27.31 -14.76
C PHE A 18 19.26 26.01 -14.92
N THR A 19 19.77 24.92 -14.35
CA THR A 19 18.93 23.77 -14.05
C THR A 19 17.90 24.24 -13.04
N ALA A 20 16.66 24.48 -13.51
CA ALA A 20 15.52 24.67 -12.64
C ALA A 20 15.41 23.41 -11.77
N ILE A 21 15.74 23.54 -10.49
CA ILE A 21 15.39 22.53 -9.50
C ILE A 21 13.86 22.59 -9.44
N SER A 22 13.18 21.57 -9.98
CA SER A 22 11.74 21.43 -9.80
C SER A 22 11.47 21.43 -8.30
N ALA A 23 10.64 22.35 -7.82
CA ALA A 23 10.25 22.35 -6.43
C ALA A 23 9.46 21.07 -6.14
N ALA A 24 9.71 20.47 -4.98
CA ALA A 24 8.92 19.34 -4.49
C ALA A 24 7.42 19.69 -4.50
N GLU A 25 6.59 18.75 -4.92
CA GLU A 25 5.14 18.91 -5.01
C GLU A 25 4.55 19.09 -3.60
N ASP A 26 3.73 20.12 -3.39
CA ASP A 26 3.09 20.35 -2.09
C ASP A 26 1.91 19.39 -1.90
N ILE A 27 1.66 18.98 -0.65
CA ILE A 27 0.58 18.03 -0.35
C ILE A 27 -0.80 18.55 -0.73
N ILE A 28 -1.04 19.86 -0.65
CA ILE A 28 -2.33 20.45 -1.05
C ILE A 28 -2.53 20.31 -2.57
N ASP A 29 -1.48 20.55 -3.36
CA ASP A 29 -1.55 20.46 -4.81
C ASP A 29 -1.74 19.02 -5.27
N TYR A 30 -1.04 18.07 -4.64
CA TYR A 30 -1.23 16.65 -4.87
C TYR A 30 -2.65 16.19 -4.47
N GLY A 31 -3.12 16.59 -3.27
CA GLY A 31 -4.48 16.31 -2.82
C GLY A 31 -5.55 16.85 -3.76
N ASN A 32 -5.35 18.03 -4.34
CA ASN A 32 -6.25 18.60 -5.34
C ASN A 32 -6.28 17.81 -6.65
N GLN A 33 -5.13 17.30 -7.11
CA GLN A 33 -5.08 16.44 -8.30
C GLN A 33 -5.84 15.13 -8.07
N CYS A 34 -5.60 14.48 -6.93
CA CYS A 34 -6.29 13.26 -6.55
C CYS A 34 -7.80 13.48 -6.45
N ALA A 35 -8.23 14.58 -5.84
CA ALA A 35 -9.64 14.86 -5.69
C ALA A 35 -10.34 15.23 -7.00
N ALA A 36 -9.61 15.77 -7.98
CA ALA A 36 -10.12 16.05 -9.31
C ALA A 36 -10.21 14.79 -10.20
N ALA A 37 -9.29 13.85 -10.02
CA ALA A 37 -9.22 12.63 -10.82
C ALA A 37 -10.05 11.47 -10.25
N ILE A 38 -10.21 11.41 -8.92
CA ILE A 38 -10.84 10.30 -8.20
C ILE A 38 -12.06 10.82 -7.44
N ALA A 39 -11.87 11.31 -6.22
CA ALA A 39 -12.92 11.94 -5.40
C ALA A 39 -12.33 12.71 -4.22
N GLN A 40 -13.13 13.58 -3.61
CA GLN A 40 -12.75 14.29 -2.39
C GLN A 40 -12.66 13.31 -1.22
N ILE A 41 -11.57 13.40 -0.45
CA ILE A 41 -11.43 12.67 0.82
C ILE A 41 -11.94 13.59 1.94
N PRO A 42 -13.05 13.27 2.63
CA PRO A 42 -13.53 14.07 3.74
C PRO A 42 -12.60 13.98 4.95
N ALA A 43 -12.76 14.90 5.90
CA ALA A 43 -12.17 14.73 7.23
C ALA A 43 -12.83 13.52 7.90
N PHE A 44 -12.07 12.72 8.64
CA PHE A 44 -12.61 11.57 9.37
C PHE A 44 -11.94 11.39 10.73
N ASN A 45 -12.53 10.56 11.57
CA ASN A 45 -12.01 10.18 12.87
C ASN A 45 -11.59 8.71 12.82
N CYS A 46 -10.34 8.40 13.17
CA CYS A 46 -9.86 7.03 13.19
C CYS A 46 -10.67 6.13 14.14
N LEU A 47 -11.25 6.67 15.21
CA LEU A 47 -12.07 5.91 16.16
C LEU A 47 -13.43 5.46 15.60
N ASP A 48 -13.88 6.06 14.48
CA ASP A 48 -15.10 5.63 13.78
C ASP A 48 -14.85 4.36 12.94
N GLY A 49 -13.58 3.99 12.74
CA GLY A 49 -13.19 2.80 12.00
C GLY A 49 -13.40 1.50 12.76
N GLU A 50 -13.54 0.42 12.00
CA GLU A 50 -13.66 -0.92 12.55
C GLU A 50 -12.31 -1.43 13.03
N ILE A 51 -12.29 -1.97 14.24
CA ILE A 51 -11.08 -2.55 14.83
C ILE A 51 -10.69 -3.80 14.06
N ILE A 52 -9.45 -3.86 13.61
CA ILE A 52 -8.84 -5.09 13.09
C ILE A 52 -8.51 -5.98 14.30
N PRO A 53 -9.12 -7.16 14.44
CA PRO A 53 -8.91 -7.99 15.62
C PRO A 53 -7.49 -8.54 15.69
N ILE A 54 -6.95 -8.58 16.91
CA ILE A 54 -5.80 -9.44 17.25
C ILE A 54 -6.34 -10.58 18.10
N THR A 55 -6.10 -11.80 17.65
CA THR A 55 -6.65 -13.03 18.24
C THR A 55 -5.53 -14.04 18.48
N VAL A 56 -5.69 -14.85 19.52
CA VAL A 56 -4.79 -15.97 19.85
C VAL A 56 -5.66 -17.20 20.08
N GLY A 57 -5.46 -18.25 19.29
CA GLY A 57 -6.32 -19.43 19.32
C GLY A 57 -7.79 -19.10 19.02
N GLY A 58 -8.03 -18.15 18.11
CA GLY A 58 -9.35 -17.71 17.68
C GLY A 58 -10.13 -16.86 18.69
N LYS A 59 -9.47 -16.36 19.74
CA LYS A 59 -10.11 -15.54 20.79
C LYS A 59 -9.36 -14.24 21.02
N THR A 60 -10.08 -13.19 21.40
CA THR A 60 -9.48 -11.96 21.90
C THR A 60 -8.76 -12.26 23.23
N PRO A 61 -7.46 -11.98 23.35
CA PRO A 61 -6.73 -12.20 24.60
C PRO A 61 -7.12 -11.18 25.67
N ASP A 62 -6.99 -11.55 26.95
CA ASP A 62 -7.29 -10.66 28.09
C ASP A 62 -6.29 -9.49 28.21
N SER A 63 -5.09 -9.65 27.64
CA SER A 63 -4.03 -8.64 27.67
C SER A 63 -3.10 -8.80 26.47
N TYR A 64 -2.51 -7.67 26.04
CA TYR A 64 -1.49 -7.61 24.98
C TYR A 64 -0.14 -7.19 25.56
N PHE A 65 0.96 -7.69 25.01
CA PHE A 65 2.32 -7.31 25.39
C PHE A 65 3.24 -7.24 24.17
N PRO A 66 4.34 -6.46 24.22
CA PRO A 66 5.25 -6.33 23.08
C PRO A 66 5.85 -7.66 22.64
N GLY A 67 5.87 -7.91 21.33
CA GLY A 67 6.39 -9.13 20.73
C GLY A 67 5.48 -10.35 20.91
N MET A 68 4.22 -10.15 21.27
CA MET A 68 3.22 -11.23 21.35
C MET A 68 2.97 -11.85 19.97
N ASP A 69 2.80 -13.17 19.94
CA ASP A 69 2.40 -13.91 18.74
C ASP A 69 0.86 -13.97 18.64
N CYS A 70 0.32 -14.01 17.43
CA CYS A 70 -1.12 -14.04 17.19
C CYS A 70 -1.51 -14.83 15.93
N ASP A 71 -2.80 -15.13 15.80
CA ASP A 71 -3.36 -15.89 14.69
C ASP A 71 -3.06 -15.19 13.34
N ARG A 72 -3.13 -13.86 13.28
CA ARG A 72 -3.11 -13.07 12.04
C ARG A 72 -2.25 -11.81 12.19
N PRO A 73 -0.91 -11.94 12.21
CA PRO A 73 0.01 -10.81 12.31
C PRO A 73 -0.10 -9.89 11.09
N SER A 74 0.31 -8.62 11.23
CA SER A 74 0.12 -7.58 10.20
C SER A 74 0.77 -7.84 8.84
N LEU A 75 1.78 -8.72 8.77
CA LEU A 75 2.57 -9.02 7.56
C LEU A 75 3.20 -7.77 6.92
N LEU A 76 3.55 -6.78 7.74
CA LEU A 76 4.18 -5.54 7.30
C LEU A 76 5.31 -5.18 8.26
N PRO A 77 6.53 -4.88 7.81
CA PRO A 77 7.59 -4.40 8.68
C PRO A 77 7.20 -3.07 9.36
N LEU A 78 6.80 -3.12 10.63
CA LEU A 78 6.32 -1.93 11.37
C LEU A 78 7.45 -1.04 11.93
N GLY A 79 8.71 -1.40 11.63
CA GLY A 79 9.90 -0.72 12.15
C GLY A 79 10.38 -1.26 13.51
N PRO A 80 11.65 -0.99 13.87
CA PRO A 80 12.29 -1.55 15.06
C PRO A 80 11.70 -1.04 16.37
N GLU A 81 11.08 0.13 16.34
CA GLU A 81 10.43 0.74 17.50
C GLU A 81 8.97 0.28 17.65
N SER A 82 8.48 -0.71 16.90
CA SER A 82 7.13 -1.26 17.10
C SER A 82 7.09 -2.28 18.25
N ASP A 83 5.90 -2.54 18.77
CA ASP A 83 5.64 -3.59 19.77
C ASP A 83 5.39 -4.97 19.12
N GLY A 84 5.84 -5.18 17.87
CA GLY A 84 5.68 -6.43 17.10
C GLY A 84 4.58 -6.36 16.04
N GLN A 85 4.25 -7.50 15.42
CA GLN A 85 3.22 -7.57 14.35
C GLN A 85 1.78 -7.70 14.85
N CYS A 86 1.59 -7.92 16.15
CA CYS A 86 0.30 -8.21 16.78
C CYS A 86 -0.17 -7.06 17.69
N VAL A 87 0.00 -5.82 17.24
CA VAL A 87 -0.43 -4.62 17.99
C VAL A 87 -1.94 -4.43 17.82
N PRO A 88 -2.72 -4.37 18.92
CA PRO A 88 -4.17 -4.30 18.86
C PRO A 88 -4.67 -2.91 18.46
N PHE A 89 -5.96 -2.85 18.12
CA PHE A 89 -6.73 -1.61 17.96
C PHE A 89 -6.27 -0.69 16.82
N SER A 90 -5.56 -1.24 15.82
CA SER A 90 -5.53 -0.66 14.48
C SER A 90 -6.94 -0.73 13.87
N ARG A 91 -7.29 0.21 12.99
CA ARG A 91 -8.65 0.37 12.46
C ARG A 91 -8.65 0.59 10.96
N ALA A 92 -9.62 -0.01 10.28
CA ALA A 92 -9.88 0.21 8.86
C ALA A 92 -11.17 1.01 8.66
N LEU A 93 -11.20 1.86 7.63
CA LEU A 93 -12.35 2.69 7.28
C LEU A 93 -12.59 2.66 5.79
N LEU A 94 -13.81 2.28 5.38
CA LEU A 94 -14.30 2.56 4.04
C LEU A 94 -14.79 4.01 3.94
N ILE A 95 -14.09 4.83 3.14
CA ILE A 95 -14.40 6.25 2.88
C ILE A 95 -15.06 6.43 1.49
N SER A 96 -15.03 5.39 0.66
CA SER A 96 -15.55 5.32 -0.71
C SER A 96 -16.92 5.96 -0.96
N ASP A 97 -17.14 6.33 -2.23
CA ASP A 97 -18.46 6.61 -2.83
C ASP A 97 -18.72 5.70 -4.05
N ASP A 98 -19.77 5.97 -4.84
CA ASP A 98 -20.21 5.10 -5.94
C ASP A 98 -19.16 4.89 -7.05
N ASN A 99 -18.16 5.77 -7.19
CA ASN A 99 -17.15 5.67 -8.26
C ASN A 99 -15.70 5.62 -7.74
N ALA A 100 -15.46 6.04 -6.50
CA ALA A 100 -14.14 6.02 -5.89
C ALA A 100 -14.04 4.96 -4.80
N GLN A 101 -13.01 4.12 -4.91
CA GLN A 101 -12.58 3.20 -3.87
C GLN A 101 -11.57 3.89 -2.97
N ILE A 102 -11.99 4.29 -1.77
CA ILE A 102 -11.15 4.98 -0.79
C ILE A 102 -11.21 4.21 0.53
N THR A 103 -10.06 3.72 0.98
CA THR A 103 -9.92 3.12 2.32
C THR A 103 -8.84 3.85 3.10
N ALA A 104 -9.04 3.94 4.42
CA ALA A 104 -8.01 4.38 5.34
C ALA A 104 -7.66 3.28 6.33
N LEU A 105 -6.38 3.17 6.67
CA LEU A 105 -5.88 2.32 7.74
C LEU A 105 -5.21 3.20 8.80
N CYS A 106 -5.84 3.29 9.96
CA CYS A 106 -5.27 3.94 11.14
C CYS A 106 -4.54 2.89 11.97
N ARG A 107 -3.21 2.92 11.93
CA ARG A 107 -2.36 1.86 12.47
C ARG A 107 -1.76 2.27 13.82
N GLN A 108 -1.81 1.33 14.76
CA GLN A 108 -1.00 1.36 15.96
C GLN A 108 0.22 0.47 15.78
N LYS A 109 1.38 1.01 16.12
CA LYS A 109 2.68 0.33 16.24
C LYS A 109 3.09 0.15 17.69
N LYS A 110 2.44 0.85 18.63
CA LYS A 110 2.56 0.68 20.09
C LYS A 110 1.25 0.22 20.70
N ILE A 111 1.32 -0.62 21.73
CA ILE A 111 0.14 -1.11 22.45
C ILE A 111 -0.46 0.03 23.28
N ARG A 112 -1.70 0.42 22.95
CA ARG A 112 -2.50 1.38 23.72
C ARG A 112 -3.89 0.80 24.03
N THR A 113 -4.73 1.56 24.70
CA THR A 113 -6.12 1.18 24.96
C THR A 113 -6.98 1.33 23.71
N ALA A 114 -8.12 0.63 23.67
CA ALA A 114 -9.02 0.63 22.51
C ALA A 114 -9.64 2.00 22.18
N ASP A 115 -9.73 2.87 23.17
CA ASP A 115 -10.24 4.25 23.11
C ASP A 115 -9.13 5.30 22.91
N SER A 116 -7.87 4.87 22.78
CA SER A 116 -6.75 5.78 22.53
C SER A 116 -6.99 6.57 21.24
N PRO A 117 -6.95 7.92 21.29
CA PRO A 117 -7.03 8.75 20.09
C PRO A 117 -5.71 8.77 19.31
N TYR A 118 -4.64 8.21 19.88
CA TYR A 118 -3.29 8.27 19.32
C TYR A 118 -2.98 7.08 18.44
N PHE A 119 -2.58 7.37 17.21
CA PHE A 119 -2.14 6.40 16.20
C PHE A 119 -0.72 6.73 15.73
N ASP A 120 -0.01 5.73 15.26
CA ASP A 120 1.40 5.88 14.84
C ASP A 120 1.52 6.15 13.34
N GLU A 121 0.53 5.72 12.57
CA GLU A 121 0.51 5.87 11.13
C GLU A 121 -0.92 5.88 10.60
N ILE A 122 -1.15 6.66 9.55
CA ILE A 122 -2.40 6.66 8.80
C ILE A 122 -2.07 6.56 7.32
N ASP A 123 -2.57 5.52 6.69
CA ASP A 123 -2.44 5.27 5.26
C ASP A 123 -3.80 5.45 4.59
N ILE A 124 -3.85 6.17 3.46
CA ILE A 124 -5.04 6.25 2.60
C ILE A 124 -4.66 5.84 1.19
N ILE A 125 -5.47 4.96 0.63
CA ILE A 125 -5.42 4.59 -0.78
C ILE A 125 -6.74 5.04 -1.40
N ALA A 126 -6.66 5.92 -2.39
CA ALA A 126 -7.79 6.38 -3.19
C ALA A 126 -7.61 5.88 -4.61
N HIS A 127 -8.63 5.22 -5.16
CA HIS A 127 -8.56 4.54 -6.45
C HIS A 127 -9.84 4.77 -7.25
N ASP A 128 -9.70 5.17 -8.51
CA ASP A 128 -10.83 5.26 -9.44
C ASP A 128 -10.97 3.98 -10.25
N VAL A 129 -12.09 3.27 -10.09
CA VAL A 129 -12.30 1.96 -10.75
C VAL A 129 -12.47 2.06 -12.27
N VAL A 130 -12.78 3.26 -12.77
CA VAL A 130 -13.06 3.49 -14.18
C VAL A 130 -11.77 3.65 -14.97
N THR A 131 -10.80 4.38 -14.42
CA THR A 131 -9.53 4.75 -15.04
C THR A 131 -8.35 3.96 -14.47
N GLY A 132 -8.46 3.45 -13.25
CA GLY A 132 -7.40 2.80 -12.50
C GLY A 132 -6.43 3.76 -11.81
N SER A 133 -6.61 5.08 -11.96
CA SER A 133 -5.73 6.07 -11.33
C SER A 133 -5.79 5.94 -9.81
N THR A 134 -4.61 5.96 -9.18
CA THR A 134 -4.45 5.69 -7.74
C THR A 134 -3.62 6.78 -7.07
N CYS A 135 -4.07 7.21 -5.89
CA CYS A 135 -3.38 8.14 -5.03
C CYS A 135 -3.05 7.54 -3.66
N TRP A 136 -1.91 7.95 -3.11
CA TRP A 136 -1.32 7.41 -1.90
C TRP A 136 -1.05 8.53 -0.90
N PHE A 137 -1.58 8.39 0.31
CA PHE A 137 -1.33 9.34 1.40
C PHE A 137 -0.86 8.59 2.62
N GLN A 138 0.14 9.16 3.31
CA GLN A 138 0.68 8.60 4.54
C GLN A 138 0.94 9.74 5.53
N ALA A 139 0.58 9.53 6.79
CA ALA A 139 1.03 10.32 7.92
C ALA A 139 1.73 9.38 8.91
N GLU A 140 2.86 9.80 9.46
CA GLU A 140 3.61 9.02 10.45
C GLU A 140 3.91 9.88 11.68
N ALA A 141 3.78 9.27 12.86
CA ALA A 141 4.18 9.88 14.11
C ALA A 141 5.69 10.13 14.13
N LYS A 142 6.08 11.24 14.77
CA LYS A 142 7.50 11.60 14.93
C LYS A 142 8.16 10.89 16.11
N ASP A 143 7.36 10.32 17.01
CA ASP A 143 7.79 9.57 18.19
C ASP A 143 6.76 8.50 18.57
N ALA A 144 7.12 7.68 19.56
CA ALA A 144 6.33 6.52 20.00
C ALA A 144 4.99 6.87 20.68
N ASN A 145 4.70 8.15 20.97
CA ASN A 145 3.40 8.51 21.56
C ASN A 145 2.27 8.51 20.52
N GLY A 146 2.60 8.50 19.22
CA GLY A 146 1.61 8.67 18.17
C GLY A 146 1.18 10.13 18.02
N PHE A 147 0.14 10.35 17.21
CA PHE A 147 -0.52 11.64 17.07
C PHE A 147 -2.03 11.48 17.18
N ASP A 148 -2.70 12.53 17.64
CA ASP A 148 -4.15 12.56 17.78
C ASP A 148 -4.81 12.48 16.40
N ALA A 149 -5.57 11.41 16.18
CA ALA A 149 -6.30 11.13 14.95
C ALA A 149 -7.82 11.16 15.15
N THR A 150 -8.31 11.90 16.16
CA THR A 150 -9.74 12.22 16.30
C THR A 150 -10.26 13.10 15.16
N ARG A 151 -9.35 13.76 14.44
CA ARG A 151 -9.63 14.41 13.16
C ARG A 151 -8.42 14.30 12.21
N VAL A 152 -8.54 13.44 11.23
CA VAL A 152 -7.65 13.36 10.07
C VAL A 152 -8.09 14.42 9.05
N PRO A 153 -7.24 15.42 8.71
CA PRO A 153 -7.60 16.46 7.75
C PRO A 153 -7.61 15.92 6.31
N PRO A 154 -8.51 16.39 5.42
CA PRO A 154 -8.39 16.17 3.98
C PRO A 154 -6.99 16.56 3.48
N PRO A 155 -6.34 15.78 2.60
CA PRO A 155 -5.01 16.14 2.09
C PRO A 155 -4.96 17.49 1.36
N ASN A 156 -6.08 17.95 0.81
CA ASN A 156 -6.21 19.25 0.14
C ASN A 156 -6.78 20.38 1.04
N GLU A 157 -6.87 20.19 2.35
CA GLU A 157 -7.36 21.21 3.28
C GLU A 157 -6.36 22.38 3.42
N VAL A 158 -6.69 23.53 2.82
CA VAL A 158 -5.87 24.75 2.86
C VAL A 158 -5.85 25.38 4.26
N SER A 159 -7.01 25.45 4.91
CA SER A 159 -7.19 26.13 6.20
C SER A 159 -7.93 25.20 7.18
N PRO A 160 -7.28 24.73 8.25
CA PRO A 160 -7.95 23.88 9.23
C PRO A 160 -8.96 24.68 10.08
N PRO A 161 -9.97 24.01 10.65
CA PRO A 161 -10.82 24.64 11.65
C PRO A 161 -10.00 25.07 12.89
N PRO A 162 -10.46 26.07 13.66
CA PRO A 162 -9.72 26.55 14.83
C PRO A 162 -9.36 25.42 15.80
N GLY A 163 -8.09 25.37 16.21
CA GLY A 163 -7.58 24.35 17.14
C GLY A 163 -7.11 23.05 16.48
N HIS A 164 -7.24 22.88 15.17
CA HIS A 164 -6.78 21.69 14.45
C HIS A 164 -5.50 21.96 13.64
N VAL A 165 -4.72 20.89 13.46
CA VAL A 165 -3.50 20.92 12.64
C VAL A 165 -3.85 21.04 11.15
N SER A 166 -2.98 21.70 10.38
CA SER A 166 -3.13 21.80 8.93
C SER A 166 -2.76 20.49 8.23
N ALA A 167 -3.29 20.27 7.03
CA ALA A 167 -2.92 19.13 6.19
C ALA A 167 -1.39 19.06 5.95
N ARG A 168 -0.73 20.19 5.71
CA ARG A 168 0.74 20.29 5.55
C ARG A 168 1.55 19.87 6.78
N ALA A 169 0.99 20.02 7.98
CA ALA A 169 1.64 19.62 9.21
C ALA A 169 1.35 18.16 9.58
N PHE A 170 0.23 17.63 9.11
CA PHE A 170 -0.25 16.29 9.42
C PHE A 170 0.31 15.23 8.46
N TRP A 171 0.20 15.47 7.15
CA TRP A 171 0.57 14.51 6.12
C TRP A 171 2.06 14.61 5.76
N ASN A 172 2.64 13.47 5.34
CA ASN A 172 3.92 13.46 4.64
C ASN A 172 3.79 14.19 3.30
N SER A 173 4.91 14.75 2.79
CA SER A 173 4.93 15.26 1.42
C SER A 173 4.81 14.10 0.41
N PRO A 174 4.32 14.36 -0.82
CA PRO A 174 4.29 13.36 -1.89
C PRO A 174 5.63 12.64 -2.10
N GLU A 175 6.76 13.35 -2.08
CA GLU A 175 8.08 12.73 -2.21
C GLU A 175 8.43 11.81 -1.05
N LYS A 176 8.08 12.20 0.19
CA LYS A 176 8.33 11.36 1.36
C LYS A 176 7.47 10.10 1.28
N THR A 177 6.18 10.22 0.99
CA THR A 177 5.29 9.06 0.82
C THR A 177 5.78 8.16 -0.31
N ALA A 178 6.15 8.73 -1.46
CA ALA A 178 6.66 7.95 -2.59
C ALA A 178 7.98 7.22 -2.29
N SER A 179 8.80 7.75 -1.37
CA SER A 179 10.06 7.11 -0.94
C SER A 179 9.86 5.87 -0.07
N ALA A 180 8.66 5.67 0.48
CA ALA A 180 8.28 4.42 1.14
C ALA A 180 7.97 3.28 0.13
N ASP A 181 7.92 3.62 -1.16
CA ASP A 181 7.76 2.68 -2.29
C ASP A 181 6.56 1.73 -2.14
N CYS A 182 5.39 2.28 -1.79
CA CYS A 182 4.17 1.49 -1.60
C CYS A 182 3.85 0.61 -2.83
N GLY A 183 4.20 1.07 -4.04
CA GLY A 183 4.05 0.34 -5.29
C GLY A 183 4.85 -0.96 -5.38
N ASP A 184 5.91 -1.15 -4.59
CA ASP A 184 6.64 -2.43 -4.52
C ASP A 184 5.79 -3.52 -3.87
N CYS A 185 5.08 -3.18 -2.78
CA CYS A 185 4.19 -4.08 -2.05
C CYS A 185 2.79 -4.18 -2.68
N HIS A 186 2.29 -3.09 -3.24
CA HIS A 186 1.02 -2.98 -3.95
C HIS A 186 1.24 -3.10 -5.47
N ASP A 187 2.00 -4.11 -5.89
CA ASP A 187 2.47 -4.30 -7.26
C ASP A 187 1.43 -4.96 -8.17
N SER A 188 0.49 -5.71 -7.61
CA SER A 188 -0.64 -6.30 -8.35
C SER A 188 -1.87 -5.40 -8.40
N ASP A 189 -2.15 -4.65 -7.34
CA ASP A 189 -3.43 -3.98 -7.12
C ASP A 189 -3.28 -2.86 -6.07
N PRO A 190 -4.09 -1.79 -6.09
CA PRO A 190 -4.13 -0.81 -5.01
C PRO A 190 -4.42 -1.44 -3.65
N PHE A 191 -5.26 -2.48 -3.55
CA PHE A 191 -5.62 -3.08 -2.27
C PHE A 191 -5.13 -4.53 -2.16
N MET A 192 -4.22 -4.77 -1.21
CA MET A 192 -3.63 -6.08 -1.01
C MET A 192 -4.35 -6.85 0.11
N TYR A 193 -4.65 -8.11 -0.15
CA TYR A 193 -5.19 -9.01 0.86
C TYR A 193 -4.08 -9.58 1.74
N SER A 194 -4.31 -9.60 3.04
CA SER A 194 -3.57 -10.39 4.02
C SER A 194 -4.56 -10.98 5.04
N PRO A 195 -4.21 -12.04 5.78
CA PRO A 195 -5.06 -12.55 6.86
C PRO A 195 -5.42 -11.48 7.88
N PHE A 196 -4.51 -10.54 8.18
CA PHE A 196 -4.74 -9.45 9.10
C PHE A 196 -5.90 -8.55 8.66
N ILE A 197 -5.82 -7.97 7.45
CA ILE A 197 -6.87 -7.08 6.94
C ILE A 197 -8.12 -7.84 6.50
N GLY A 198 -7.98 -9.11 6.12
CA GLY A 198 -9.05 -10.00 5.70
C GLY A 198 -10.14 -10.20 6.76
N GLN A 199 -9.85 -9.91 8.03
CA GLN A 199 -10.82 -9.92 9.13
C GLN A 199 -11.87 -8.82 9.01
N VAL A 200 -11.54 -7.72 8.34
CA VAL A 200 -12.41 -6.56 8.10
C VAL A 200 -12.52 -6.26 6.60
N TRP A 201 -12.45 -7.29 5.76
CA TRP A 201 -12.30 -7.14 4.30
C TRP A 201 -13.41 -6.31 3.64
N HIS A 202 -14.59 -6.22 4.25
CA HIS A 202 -15.68 -5.37 3.77
C HIS A 202 -15.41 -3.86 3.90
N GLN A 203 -14.37 -3.46 4.65
CA GLN A 203 -13.86 -2.09 4.73
C GLN A 203 -12.89 -1.76 3.59
N VAL A 204 -12.45 -2.77 2.83
CA VAL A 204 -11.44 -2.64 1.78
C VAL A 204 -12.09 -2.95 0.43
N PRO A 205 -12.15 -1.98 -0.50
CA PRO A 205 -12.66 -2.24 -1.84
C PRO A 205 -11.83 -3.27 -2.60
N THR A 206 -12.46 -3.98 -3.52
CA THR A 206 -11.78 -5.01 -4.33
C THR A 206 -12.11 -4.88 -5.79
N ASP A 207 -11.09 -4.76 -6.63
CA ASP A 207 -11.20 -4.96 -8.07
C ASP A 207 -9.97 -5.73 -8.60
N PRO A 208 -9.87 -7.04 -8.30
CA PRO A 208 -8.63 -7.83 -8.47
C PRO A 208 -8.11 -7.94 -9.91
N PHE A 209 -8.93 -7.53 -10.89
CA PHE A 209 -8.60 -7.47 -12.32
C PHE A 209 -8.88 -6.11 -12.96
N GLY A 210 -9.19 -5.10 -12.14
CA GLY A 210 -9.47 -3.74 -12.57
C GLY A 210 -8.27 -3.01 -13.17
N TRP A 211 -8.53 -1.83 -13.70
CA TRP A 211 -7.45 -0.94 -14.12
C TRP A 211 -6.62 -0.52 -12.91
N TYR A 212 -5.31 -0.36 -13.07
CA TYR A 212 -4.44 0.10 -12.00
C TYR A 212 -3.24 0.87 -12.56
N ALA A 213 -3.11 2.14 -12.11
CA ALA A 213 -2.05 3.04 -12.50
C ALA A 213 -1.64 3.97 -11.35
N ASN A 214 -0.33 4.17 -11.25
CA ASN A 214 0.30 5.22 -10.44
C ASN A 214 0.68 6.38 -11.38
N ASP A 215 -0.31 7.22 -11.71
CA ASP A 215 -0.24 8.26 -12.75
C ASP A 215 -0.52 9.69 -12.25
N ILE A 216 -0.95 9.85 -10.99
CA ILE A 216 -1.17 11.14 -10.35
C ILE A 216 0.01 11.50 -9.43
N GLY A 217 0.44 12.77 -9.45
CA GLY A 217 1.60 13.27 -8.70
C GLY A 217 2.93 13.05 -9.41
N GLU A 218 3.88 13.97 -9.25
CA GLU A 218 5.19 13.88 -9.91
C GLU A 218 6.03 12.74 -9.33
N ALA A 219 6.00 12.56 -8.01
CA ALA A 219 6.80 11.56 -7.31
C ALA A 219 6.37 10.12 -7.68
N PHE A 220 5.07 9.84 -7.64
CA PHE A 220 4.51 8.50 -7.89
C PHE A 220 4.61 8.06 -9.35
N ARG A 221 4.57 9.01 -10.30
CA ARG A 221 4.79 8.69 -11.73
C ARG A 221 6.17 8.10 -12.04
N LYS A 222 7.15 8.32 -11.15
CA LYS A 222 8.52 7.81 -11.27
C LYS A 222 8.65 6.34 -10.86
N TRP A 223 7.66 5.78 -10.14
CA TRP A 223 7.65 4.36 -9.82
C TRP A 223 7.64 3.50 -11.09
N ALA A 224 8.22 2.30 -10.97
CA ALA A 224 8.13 1.31 -12.03
C ALA A 224 6.66 1.03 -12.34
N LYS A 225 6.34 0.91 -13.63
CA LYS A 225 4.96 0.57 -14.02
C LYS A 225 4.68 -0.88 -13.65
N PRO A 226 3.57 -1.15 -12.94
CA PRO A 226 3.29 -2.48 -12.42
C PRO A 226 3.15 -3.48 -13.56
N LYS A 227 3.59 -4.70 -13.30
CA LYS A 227 3.47 -5.82 -14.24
C LYS A 227 2.96 -7.02 -13.48
N SER A 228 2.14 -7.81 -14.15
CA SER A 228 1.72 -9.10 -13.66
C SER A 228 2.57 -10.21 -14.27
N ILE A 229 2.82 -11.25 -13.49
CA ILE A 229 3.39 -12.49 -13.98
C ILE A 229 2.31 -13.55 -14.11
N THR A 230 2.41 -14.38 -15.14
CA THR A 230 1.47 -15.47 -15.37
C THR A 230 2.14 -16.66 -16.06
N THR A 231 1.52 -17.82 -15.92
CA THR A 231 1.90 -19.06 -16.62
C THR A 231 0.66 -19.87 -16.97
N ARG A 232 0.75 -20.63 -18.07
CA ARG A 232 -0.42 -21.31 -18.65
C ARG A 232 -1.00 -22.35 -17.69
N GLY A 233 -2.33 -22.31 -17.51
CA GLY A 233 -3.07 -23.31 -16.73
C GLY A 233 -2.86 -23.18 -15.22
N ASN A 234 -2.33 -22.06 -14.75
CA ASN A 234 -2.11 -21.81 -13.34
C ASN A 234 -3.44 -21.48 -12.65
N THR A 235 -3.69 -22.11 -11.49
CA THR A 235 -4.96 -21.96 -10.76
C THR A 235 -5.01 -20.70 -9.90
N CYS A 236 -3.86 -20.13 -9.50
CA CYS A 236 -3.82 -18.98 -8.60
C CYS A 236 -4.24 -17.67 -9.30
N ILE A 237 -3.86 -17.52 -10.57
CA ILE A 237 -4.18 -16.35 -11.40
C ILE A 237 -5.64 -16.29 -11.88
N GLY A 238 -6.47 -17.26 -11.50
CA GLY A 238 -7.88 -17.31 -11.85
C GLY A 238 -8.76 -16.36 -11.01
N CYS A 239 -8.27 -15.94 -9.84
CA CYS A 239 -9.02 -15.10 -8.91
C CYS A 239 -8.50 -13.66 -8.85
N HIS A 240 -7.19 -13.47 -8.96
CA HIS A 240 -6.55 -12.17 -9.04
C HIS A 240 -5.22 -12.27 -9.79
N ARG A 241 -4.67 -11.13 -10.21
CA ARG A 241 -3.33 -11.07 -10.82
C ARG A 241 -2.22 -11.22 -9.77
N ILE A 242 -1.04 -11.63 -10.20
CA ILE A 242 0.18 -11.72 -9.37
C ILE A 242 1.15 -10.66 -9.88
N GLY A 243 1.55 -9.72 -9.03
CA GLY A 243 2.53 -8.68 -9.38
C GLY A 243 3.95 -9.24 -9.48
N SER A 244 4.81 -8.57 -10.25
CA SER A 244 6.19 -9.02 -10.53
C SER A 244 7.21 -8.64 -9.46
N GLU A 245 6.83 -7.87 -8.45
CA GLU A 245 7.69 -7.37 -7.38
C GLU A 245 7.40 -8.13 -6.06
N PHE A 246 6.87 -7.48 -5.02
CA PHE A 246 6.62 -8.09 -3.72
C PHE A 246 5.77 -9.35 -3.81
N THR A 247 4.67 -9.33 -4.58
CA THR A 247 3.78 -10.48 -4.69
C THR A 247 4.55 -11.70 -5.21
N CYS A 248 5.47 -11.49 -6.15
CA CYS A 248 6.33 -12.52 -6.72
C CYS A 248 7.43 -13.02 -5.77
N ARG A 249 8.05 -12.11 -5.02
CA ARG A 249 9.21 -12.42 -4.16
C ARG A 249 8.80 -13.03 -2.82
N GLN A 250 7.68 -12.59 -2.28
CA GLN A 250 7.27 -12.89 -0.91
C GLN A 250 5.80 -13.31 -0.82
N GLY A 251 4.88 -12.55 -1.42
CA GLY A 251 3.44 -12.79 -1.25
C GLY A 251 2.95 -14.19 -1.64
N ILE A 252 3.42 -14.75 -2.76
CA ILE A 252 3.09 -16.13 -3.16
C ILE A 252 3.59 -17.14 -2.13
N LEU A 253 4.78 -16.93 -1.56
CA LEU A 253 5.41 -17.88 -0.64
C LEU A 253 4.78 -17.80 0.75
N GLU A 254 4.44 -16.59 1.22
CA GLU A 254 3.70 -16.40 2.47
C GLU A 254 2.29 -16.97 2.39
N SER A 255 1.58 -16.75 1.27
CA SER A 255 0.21 -17.25 1.08
C SER A 255 0.10 -18.77 0.93
N ALA A 256 1.21 -19.41 0.60
CA ALA A 256 1.34 -20.86 0.43
C ALA A 256 2.03 -21.56 1.61
N GLY A 257 2.25 -20.86 2.73
CA GLY A 257 2.87 -21.42 3.94
C GLY A 257 4.33 -21.83 3.77
N VAL A 258 5.04 -21.25 2.79
CA VAL A 258 6.47 -21.47 2.56
C VAL A 258 7.32 -20.52 3.39
N ILE A 259 6.89 -19.26 3.49
CA ILE A 259 7.47 -18.26 4.38
C ILE A 259 6.49 -18.04 5.53
N HIS A 260 7.02 -18.09 6.75
CA HIS A 260 6.22 -17.91 7.95
C HIS A 260 6.20 -16.44 8.38
N PRO A 261 5.05 -15.95 8.88
CA PRO A 261 4.97 -14.61 9.44
C PRO A 261 5.86 -14.45 10.66
N GLN A 262 6.40 -13.25 10.84
CA GLN A 262 6.89 -12.82 12.14
C GLN A 262 5.71 -12.69 13.12
N ASN A 263 5.90 -13.14 14.36
CA ASN A 263 4.88 -13.15 15.41
C ASN A 263 3.58 -13.89 15.05
N GLY A 264 3.66 -14.92 14.20
CA GLY A 264 2.57 -15.87 14.04
C GLY A 264 2.58 -16.89 15.18
N ASP A 265 1.42 -17.18 15.75
CA ASP A 265 1.24 -18.28 16.70
C ASP A 265 1.13 -19.65 16.00
N ASP A 266 0.88 -20.72 16.76
CA ASP A 266 0.74 -22.08 16.22
C ASP A 266 -0.30 -22.16 15.10
N TRP A 267 -1.41 -21.42 15.18
CA TRP A 267 -2.43 -21.41 14.13
C TRP A 267 -1.91 -20.73 12.86
N ALA A 268 -1.20 -19.62 12.99
CA ALA A 268 -0.61 -18.91 11.86
C ALA A 268 0.48 -19.73 11.14
N LEU A 269 1.15 -20.61 11.86
CA LEU A 269 2.26 -21.42 11.35
C LEU A 269 1.80 -22.76 10.74
N ASP A 270 0.65 -23.29 11.17
CA ASP A 270 0.10 -24.56 10.70
C ASP A 270 -1.08 -24.43 9.74
N TYR A 271 -1.39 -25.50 9.00
CA TYR A 271 -2.57 -25.54 8.14
C TYR A 271 -3.86 -25.53 8.97
N PRO A 272 -4.90 -24.76 8.62
CA PRO A 272 -5.02 -23.94 7.40
C PRO A 272 -4.49 -22.50 7.52
N GLY A 273 -4.10 -22.02 8.70
CA GLY A 273 -3.72 -20.61 8.90
C GLY A 273 -2.50 -20.17 8.09
N SER A 274 -1.52 -21.06 7.91
CA SER A 274 -0.35 -20.79 7.06
C SER A 274 -0.66 -20.78 5.55
N HIS A 275 -1.83 -21.26 5.12
CA HIS A 275 -2.22 -21.35 3.71
C HIS A 275 -3.49 -20.53 3.46
N TRP A 276 -3.33 -19.21 3.46
CA TRP A 276 -4.44 -18.27 3.42
C TRP A 276 -4.90 -17.90 2.00
N MET A 277 -4.28 -18.47 0.97
CA MET A 277 -4.80 -18.42 -0.40
C MET A 277 -5.15 -19.81 -0.97
N PRO A 278 -6.26 -19.94 -1.72
CA PRO A 278 -7.30 -18.92 -1.93
C PRO A 278 -8.05 -18.56 -0.63
N ALA A 279 -8.51 -17.31 -0.51
CA ALA A 279 -9.26 -16.88 0.66
C ALA A 279 -10.52 -17.74 0.88
N GLY A 280 -10.78 -18.14 2.12
CA GLY A 280 -11.91 -19.03 2.44
C GLY A 280 -11.70 -20.48 2.00
N ASN A 281 -10.46 -20.93 1.80
CA ASN A 281 -10.16 -22.31 1.45
C ASN A 281 -10.51 -23.29 2.58
N PHE A 282 -11.65 -23.98 2.45
CA PHE A 282 -12.14 -25.00 3.38
C PHE A 282 -11.67 -26.43 3.05
N HIS A 283 -10.69 -26.59 2.16
CA HIS A 283 -10.17 -27.91 1.80
C HIS A 283 -9.31 -28.52 2.92
N SER A 284 -9.06 -29.83 2.85
CA SER A 284 -7.97 -30.44 3.63
C SER A 284 -6.62 -30.04 3.03
N LYS A 285 -5.52 -30.19 3.80
CA LYS A 285 -4.18 -29.91 3.30
C LYS A 285 -3.84 -30.73 2.05
N GLU A 286 -4.24 -32.00 2.02
CA GLU A 286 -3.97 -32.91 0.91
C GLU A 286 -4.69 -32.46 -0.37
N ALA A 287 -5.93 -31.97 -0.22
CA ALA A 287 -6.68 -31.41 -1.33
C ALA A 287 -6.06 -30.09 -1.80
N TRP A 288 -5.66 -29.20 -0.90
CA TRP A 288 -4.95 -27.97 -1.26
C TRP A 288 -3.64 -28.27 -2.01
N ASP A 289 -2.84 -29.21 -1.50
CA ASP A 289 -1.58 -29.62 -2.12
C ASP A 289 -1.81 -30.17 -3.54
N THR A 290 -2.89 -30.94 -3.73
CA THR A 290 -3.26 -31.49 -5.03
C THR A 290 -3.66 -30.40 -6.03
N ILE A 291 -4.37 -29.36 -5.57
CA ILE A 291 -4.94 -28.33 -6.45
C ILE A 291 -3.94 -27.20 -6.72
N TYR A 292 -3.24 -26.70 -5.70
CA TYR A 292 -2.54 -25.41 -5.77
C TYR A 292 -1.02 -25.52 -5.72
N LYS A 293 -0.44 -26.55 -5.09
CA LYS A 293 1.01 -26.63 -4.88
C LYS A 293 1.81 -26.53 -6.17
N LYS A 294 1.34 -27.17 -7.25
CA LYS A 294 1.98 -27.05 -8.56
C LYS A 294 1.90 -25.62 -9.10
N SER A 295 0.74 -24.99 -9.02
CA SER A 295 0.54 -23.60 -9.45
C SER A 295 1.42 -22.62 -8.69
N VAL A 296 1.57 -22.79 -7.38
CA VAL A 296 2.52 -22.01 -6.56
C VAL A 296 3.95 -22.20 -7.05
N SER A 297 4.38 -23.46 -7.26
CA SER A 297 5.73 -23.76 -7.75
C SER A 297 5.99 -23.19 -9.14
N ASP A 298 5.02 -23.26 -10.06
CA ASP A 298 5.16 -22.73 -11.42
C ASP A 298 5.30 -21.20 -11.38
N LEU A 299 4.51 -20.50 -10.55
CA LEU A 299 4.61 -19.06 -10.37
C LEU A 299 5.91 -18.66 -9.71
N ALA A 300 6.32 -19.33 -8.62
CA ALA A 300 7.59 -19.05 -7.95
C ALA A 300 8.79 -19.24 -8.89
N SER A 301 8.72 -20.24 -9.78
CA SER A 301 9.71 -20.43 -10.85
C SER A 301 9.71 -19.26 -11.84
N CYS A 302 8.53 -18.79 -12.27
CA CYS A 302 8.42 -17.59 -13.10
C CYS A 302 8.95 -16.34 -12.41
N CYS A 303 8.65 -16.14 -11.13
CA CYS A 303 9.11 -14.98 -10.36
C CYS A 303 10.65 -14.96 -10.23
N SER A 304 11.26 -16.14 -10.12
CA SER A 304 12.73 -16.27 -10.05
C SER A 304 13.42 -16.10 -11.40
N ASN A 305 12.74 -16.44 -12.50
CA ASN A 305 13.26 -16.35 -13.86
C ASN A 305 12.13 -16.03 -14.86
N PRO A 306 11.76 -14.74 -15.03
CA PRO A 306 10.60 -14.36 -15.83
C PRO A 306 10.79 -14.58 -17.34
N ASP A 307 12.04 -14.76 -17.81
CA ASP A 307 12.37 -14.93 -19.23
C ASP A 307 12.17 -16.36 -19.73
N GLN A 308 11.81 -17.31 -18.86
CA GLN A 308 11.63 -18.70 -19.28
C GLN A 308 10.38 -18.87 -20.16
N PRO A 309 10.38 -19.81 -21.13
CA PRO A 309 9.33 -19.90 -22.16
C PRO A 309 7.89 -20.09 -21.65
N SER A 310 7.73 -20.62 -20.43
CA SER A 310 6.42 -20.85 -19.79
C SER A 310 5.85 -19.61 -19.10
N CYS A 311 6.62 -18.55 -18.94
CA CYS A 311 6.22 -17.35 -18.21
C CYS A 311 5.84 -16.23 -19.15
N GLN A 312 4.92 -15.39 -18.69
CA GLN A 312 4.50 -14.21 -19.40
C GLN A 312 4.47 -13.06 -18.40
N LEU A 313 5.08 -11.95 -18.79
CA LEU A 313 5.07 -10.71 -18.05
C LEU A 313 4.15 -9.74 -18.80
N MET A 314 3.08 -9.31 -18.17
CA MET A 314 2.05 -8.47 -18.78
C MET A 314 1.99 -7.12 -18.06
N PRO A 315 2.03 -5.98 -18.76
CA PRO A 315 1.79 -4.68 -18.13
C PRO A 315 0.43 -4.66 -17.41
N ILE A 316 0.42 -4.10 -16.21
CA ILE A 316 -0.81 -3.64 -15.54
C ILE A 316 -0.93 -2.16 -15.86
N THR A 317 -2.08 -1.75 -16.40
CA THR A 317 -2.27 -0.38 -16.89
C THR A 317 -3.52 0.26 -16.30
N GLY A 318 -3.58 1.58 -16.36
CA GLY A 318 -4.83 2.32 -16.31
C GLY A 318 -5.62 2.11 -17.61
N ARG A 319 -6.85 2.62 -17.63
CA ARG A 319 -7.69 2.66 -18.81
C ARG A 319 -7.06 3.60 -19.87
N PRO A 320 -6.96 3.17 -21.14
CA PRO A 320 -6.44 4.00 -22.23
C PRO A 320 -7.28 5.23 -22.55
#